data_AF-A0A950LP55-F1
#
_entry.id   AF-A0A950LP55-F1
#
_cell.length_a   1.000
_cell.length_b   1.000
_cell.length_c   1.000
_cell.angle_alpha   90.00
_cell.angle_beta   90.00
_cell.angle_gamma   90.00
#
_symmetry.space_group_name_H-M   'P 1'
#
loop_
_entity.id
_entity.type
_entity.pdbx_description
1 polymer ?
#
loop_
_entity_poly.entity_id
_entity_poly.type
_entity_poly.pdbx_seq_one_letter_code
_entity_poly.pdbx_strand_id
1 'polypeptide(L)'
;WDFGGRPGAASLAGLVYIDGGSEVGAPSAAQATQTLQALDAPSASPWLSFGGITAPYAGIFSATGSAAALLDPNGRSLGQSSGLLPAVIVPPVPVTNQAQYGYALNVSTSPSSLIAAQAHLGTGVSKKGPIHGWNGAGALTPISRFATMFSGYPLLGVDGTEWYFPQRLTDDTAAVDNGNANPAQSVLGLDATMGHALPKSLLIYAFGARLGGQAVLNDAQLLASQSGIPASHLTLVNRQSTYAHNDPNGAYPNNAFFARLIPFLGRVAGHS
;
A
#
# COMPACT_ATOMS: atom_id res chain seq x y z
N TRP A 1 11.24 -15.94 -10.53
CA TRP A 1 9.97 -16.20 -11.22
C TRP A 1 10.27 -16.97 -12.49
N ASP A 2 9.67 -18.14 -12.67
CA ASP A 2 9.86 -18.94 -13.89
C ASP A 2 8.90 -18.45 -14.98
N PHE A 3 9.39 -17.55 -15.84
CA PHE A 3 8.72 -17.10 -17.06
C PHE A 3 8.94 -18.12 -18.20
N GLY A 4 8.51 -19.37 -18.02
CA GLY A 4 8.63 -20.41 -19.06
C GLY A 4 10.08 -20.75 -19.44
N GLY A 5 10.97 -20.84 -18.45
CA GLY A 5 12.38 -21.20 -18.62
C GLY A 5 13.32 -20.06 -19.02
N ARG A 6 12.80 -18.81 -19.15
CA ARG A 6 13.62 -17.62 -19.41
C ARG A 6 13.26 -16.50 -18.43
N PRO A 7 13.94 -16.36 -17.29
CA PRO A 7 13.78 -15.17 -16.46
C PRO A 7 14.15 -13.93 -17.28
N GLY A 8 13.35 -12.87 -17.23
CA GLY A 8 13.85 -11.55 -17.58
C GLY A 8 12.86 -10.57 -18.19
N ALA A 9 13.28 -9.31 -18.12
CA ALA A 9 12.68 -8.12 -18.70
C ALA A 9 12.05 -8.35 -20.09
N ALA A 10 12.72 -9.12 -20.95
CA ALA A 10 12.30 -9.37 -22.33
C ALA A 10 10.93 -10.05 -22.50
N SER A 11 10.46 -10.77 -21.48
CA SER A 11 9.18 -11.50 -21.54
C SER A 11 8.01 -10.72 -20.92
N LEU A 12 8.23 -9.48 -20.46
CA LEU A 12 7.18 -8.67 -19.85
C LEU A 12 6.25 -8.09 -20.92
N ALA A 13 4.95 -8.35 -20.77
CA ALA A 13 3.89 -7.80 -21.63
C ALA A 13 3.21 -6.57 -21.02
N GLY A 14 3.22 -6.45 -19.68
CA GLY A 14 2.68 -5.29 -19.00
C GLY A 14 3.24 -5.10 -17.59
N LEU A 15 3.28 -3.85 -17.13
CA LEU A 15 3.56 -3.46 -15.74
C LEU A 15 2.41 -2.64 -15.18
N VAL A 16 2.07 -2.87 -13.91
CA VAL A 16 1.07 -2.10 -13.17
C VAL A 16 1.69 -1.55 -11.89
N TYR A 17 1.63 -0.24 -11.72
CA TYR A 17 2.01 0.46 -10.50
C TYR A 17 0.75 0.95 -9.79
N ILE A 18 0.63 0.62 -8.50
CA ILE A 18 -0.50 1.01 -7.65
C ILE A 18 0.07 1.69 -6.42
N ASP A 19 0.11 3.02 -6.48
CA ASP A 19 0.56 3.90 -5.41
C ASP A 19 1.97 3.58 -4.85
N GLY A 20 2.80 2.92 -5.66
CA GLY A 20 4.19 2.58 -5.39
C GLY A 20 4.96 2.44 -6.70
N GLY A 21 6.21 2.89 -6.68
CA GLY A 21 7.15 2.89 -7.81
C GLY A 21 8.58 2.81 -7.26
N SER A 22 9.57 2.80 -8.14
CA SER A 22 10.97 2.95 -7.71
C SER A 22 11.38 4.41 -7.85
N GLU A 23 11.69 5.04 -6.71
CA GLU A 23 12.20 6.41 -6.69
C GLU A 23 13.53 6.51 -7.45
N VAL A 24 13.75 7.69 -8.05
CA VAL A 24 14.99 8.01 -8.74
C VAL A 24 16.03 8.44 -7.72
N GLY A 25 17.24 7.87 -7.82
CA GLY A 25 18.35 8.22 -6.94
C GLY A 25 18.58 7.16 -5.87
N ALA A 26 19.07 6.00 -6.31
CA ALA A 26 19.49 4.93 -5.42
C ALA A 26 20.43 5.43 -4.30
N PRO A 27 20.38 4.80 -3.11
CA PRO A 27 21.35 5.05 -2.07
C PRO A 27 22.76 4.77 -2.58
N SER A 28 23.74 5.46 -1.99
CA SER A 28 25.15 5.10 -2.16
C SER A 28 25.47 3.74 -1.50
N ALA A 29 26.58 3.12 -1.91
CA ALA A 29 27.08 1.90 -1.25
C ALA A 29 27.34 2.09 0.26
N ALA A 30 27.75 3.29 0.68
CA ALA A 30 27.97 3.62 2.09
C ALA A 30 26.64 3.66 2.85
N GLN A 31 25.61 4.30 2.30
CA GLN A 31 24.26 4.30 2.88
C GLN A 31 23.69 2.89 2.96
N ALA A 32 23.81 2.09 1.89
CA ALA A 32 23.38 0.69 1.88
C ALA A 32 24.09 -0.14 2.97
N THR A 33 25.42 0.02 3.12
CA THR A 33 26.19 -0.65 4.18
C THR A 33 25.67 -0.24 5.57
N GLN A 34 25.42 1.04 5.78
CA GLN A 34 24.92 1.56 7.05
C GLN A 34 23.53 1.00 7.38
N THR A 35 22.65 0.91 6.39
CA THR A 35 21.31 0.32 6.55
C THR A 35 21.39 -1.17 6.93
N LEU A 36 22.26 -1.95 6.27
CA LEU A 36 22.48 -3.35 6.64
C LEU A 36 23.04 -3.51 8.06
N GLN A 37 24.03 -2.69 8.44
CA GLN A 37 24.58 -2.71 9.80
C GLN A 37 23.55 -2.33 10.85
N ALA A 38 22.62 -1.42 10.54
CA ALA A 38 21.53 -1.07 11.43
C ALA A 38 20.54 -2.22 11.61
N LEU A 39 20.28 -3.01 10.57
CA LEU A 39 19.46 -4.22 10.63
C LEU A 39 20.11 -5.38 11.40
N ASP A 40 21.43 -5.50 11.30
CA ASP A 40 22.20 -6.55 11.99
C ASP A 40 22.46 -6.26 13.48
N ALA A 41 22.11 -5.06 13.95
CA ALA A 41 22.31 -4.69 15.35
C ALA A 41 21.49 -5.63 16.28
N PRO A 42 22.04 -6.08 17.42
CA PRO A 42 21.36 -7.07 18.29
C PRO A 42 19.98 -6.65 18.80
N SER A 43 19.70 -5.34 18.88
CA SER A 43 18.41 -4.78 19.31
C SER A 43 17.49 -4.40 18.16
N ALA A 44 17.89 -4.62 16.91
CA ALA A 44 17.08 -4.27 15.75
C ALA A 44 15.90 -5.24 15.59
N SER A 45 14.78 -4.68 15.11
CA SER A 45 13.67 -5.48 14.61
C SER A 45 13.84 -5.64 13.10
N PRO A 46 13.71 -6.86 12.54
CA PRO A 46 13.71 -7.05 11.08
C PRO A 46 12.41 -6.54 10.43
N TRP A 47 11.41 -6.16 11.24
CA TRP A 47 10.10 -5.71 10.79
C TRP A 47 10.00 -4.19 10.82
N LEU A 48 9.50 -3.63 9.73
CA LEU A 48 9.13 -2.22 9.62
C LEU A 48 8.01 -1.90 10.63
N SER A 49 8.12 -0.75 11.29
CA SER A 49 7.10 -0.22 12.18
C SER A 49 6.13 0.65 11.39
N PHE A 50 4.82 0.37 11.48
CA PHE A 50 3.79 1.16 10.79
C PHE A 50 3.23 2.23 11.71
N GLY A 51 3.48 3.50 11.38
CA GLY A 51 3.04 4.63 12.20
C GLY A 51 3.59 4.62 13.63
N GLY A 52 4.71 3.96 13.87
CA GLY A 52 5.31 3.75 15.20
C GLY A 52 4.80 2.50 15.92
N ILE A 53 3.92 1.71 15.30
CA ILE A 53 3.41 0.45 15.84
C ILE A 53 4.28 -0.71 15.32
N THR A 54 5.00 -1.36 16.22
CA THR A 54 5.89 -2.48 15.89
C THR A 54 5.10 -3.75 15.61
N ALA A 55 5.68 -4.66 14.84
CA ALA A 55 5.16 -6.02 14.72
C ALA A 55 5.28 -6.77 16.07
N PRO A 56 4.31 -7.64 16.43
CA PRO A 56 3.13 -8.01 15.65
C PRO A 56 1.91 -7.09 15.88
N TYR A 57 2.04 -6.03 16.68
CA TYR A 57 0.89 -5.24 17.13
C TYR A 57 0.13 -4.55 16.00
N ALA A 58 0.82 -4.04 14.97
CA ALA A 58 0.15 -3.44 13.80
C ALA A 58 -0.80 -4.45 13.13
N GLY A 59 -0.33 -5.68 12.93
CA GLY A 59 -1.13 -6.80 12.40
C GLY A 59 -2.28 -7.17 13.33
N ILE A 60 -2.00 -7.41 14.62
CA ILE A 60 -3.04 -7.75 15.61
C ILE A 60 -4.15 -6.70 15.64
N PHE A 61 -3.80 -5.42 15.72
CA PHE A 61 -4.78 -4.33 15.77
C PHE A 61 -5.60 -4.22 14.48
N SER A 62 -4.96 -4.39 13.32
CA SER A 62 -5.66 -4.36 12.03
C SER A 62 -6.63 -5.54 11.88
N ALA A 63 -6.16 -6.78 12.12
CA ALA A 63 -6.95 -7.99 11.95
C ALA A 63 -8.10 -8.07 12.96
N THR A 64 -7.83 -7.84 14.25
CA THR A 64 -8.88 -7.88 15.28
C THR A 64 -9.84 -6.71 15.18
N GLY A 65 -9.34 -5.51 14.86
CA GLY A 65 -10.16 -4.31 14.67
C GLY A 65 -11.09 -4.42 13.46
N SER A 66 -10.58 -4.92 12.33
CA SER A 66 -11.39 -5.16 11.13
C SER A 66 -12.43 -6.26 11.36
N ALA A 67 -12.05 -7.38 11.99
CA ALA A 67 -12.99 -8.45 12.33
C ALA A 67 -14.10 -7.95 13.28
N ALA A 68 -13.76 -7.20 14.32
CA ALA A 68 -14.75 -6.63 15.24
C ALA A 68 -15.68 -5.63 14.54
N ALA A 69 -15.13 -4.77 13.68
CA ALA A 69 -15.90 -3.81 12.89
C ALA A 69 -16.87 -4.48 11.89
N LEU A 70 -16.60 -5.73 11.49
CA LEU A 70 -17.44 -6.49 10.57
C LEU A 70 -18.45 -7.39 11.29
N LEU A 71 -18.02 -8.11 12.33
CA LEU A 71 -18.81 -9.13 13.01
C LEU A 71 -19.73 -8.55 14.10
N ASP A 72 -19.31 -7.47 14.76
CA ASP A 72 -20.10 -6.77 15.78
C ASP A 72 -19.91 -5.24 15.64
N PRO A 73 -20.38 -4.62 14.53
CA PRO A 73 -20.12 -3.21 14.22
C PRO A 73 -20.65 -2.22 15.27
N ASN A 74 -21.74 -2.58 15.96
CA ASN A 74 -22.46 -1.72 16.90
C ASN A 74 -22.12 -2.00 18.37
N GLY A 75 -21.46 -3.12 18.66
CA GLY A 75 -20.95 -3.40 20.00
C GLY A 75 -19.92 -2.38 20.45
N ARG A 76 -19.82 -2.18 21.77
CA ARG A 76 -18.84 -1.27 22.38
C ARG A 76 -17.42 -1.74 22.06
N SER A 77 -16.55 -0.81 21.68
CA SER A 77 -15.17 -1.12 21.34
C SER A 77 -14.36 -1.59 22.56
N LEU A 78 -14.03 -2.89 22.59
CA LEU A 78 -13.07 -3.43 23.56
C LEU A 78 -11.66 -2.94 23.29
N GLY A 79 -11.30 -2.76 22.01
CA GLY A 79 -10.01 -2.20 21.60
C GLY A 79 -9.77 -0.82 22.21
N GLN A 80 -10.81 0.03 22.22
CA GLN A 80 -10.75 1.36 22.86
C GLN A 80 -10.43 1.26 24.36
N SER A 81 -11.15 0.40 25.09
CA SER A 81 -11.00 0.29 26.55
C SER A 81 -9.79 -0.55 26.98
N SER A 82 -9.12 -1.23 26.06
CA SER A 82 -8.03 -2.18 26.37
C SER A 82 -6.77 -1.52 26.93
N GLY A 83 -6.52 -0.25 26.59
CA GLY A 83 -5.25 0.44 26.87
C GLY A 83 -4.08 -0.02 25.99
N LEU A 84 -4.30 -0.93 25.02
CA LEU A 84 -3.26 -1.46 24.13
C LEU A 84 -3.04 -0.61 22.88
N LEU A 85 -4.08 0.07 22.40
CA LEU A 85 -3.99 0.93 21.21
C LEU A 85 -3.19 2.21 21.53
N PRO A 86 -2.30 2.67 20.62
CA PRO A 86 -1.68 3.98 20.74
C PRO A 86 -2.73 5.08 20.88
N ALA A 87 -2.52 6.01 21.81
CA ALA A 87 -3.50 7.06 22.13
C ALA A 87 -3.93 7.89 20.91
N VAL A 88 -3.04 8.08 19.93
CA VAL A 88 -3.31 8.85 18.70
C VAL A 88 -4.38 8.24 17.80
N ILE A 89 -4.66 6.94 17.93
CA ILE A 89 -5.71 6.24 17.17
C ILE A 89 -6.92 5.86 18.03
N VAL A 90 -7.01 6.38 19.26
CA VAL A 90 -8.13 6.13 20.18
C VAL A 90 -9.08 7.34 20.18
N PRO A 91 -10.38 7.18 19.85
CA PRO A 91 -11.35 8.25 19.98
C PRO A 91 -11.50 8.74 21.42
N PRO A 92 -11.69 10.05 21.66
CA PRO A 92 -11.81 10.62 23.01
C PRO A 92 -13.18 10.37 23.67
N VAL A 93 -14.14 9.78 22.94
CA VAL A 93 -15.50 9.46 23.41
C VAL A 93 -15.77 7.97 23.26
N PRO A 94 -16.62 7.35 24.09
CA PRO A 94 -16.96 5.93 23.94
C PRO A 94 -17.50 5.61 22.54
N VAL A 95 -16.93 4.61 21.86
CA VAL A 95 -17.30 4.27 20.47
C VAL A 95 -17.68 2.80 20.28
N THR A 96 -18.36 2.51 19.17
CA THR A 96 -18.55 1.14 18.70
C THR A 96 -17.29 0.57 18.03
N ASN A 97 -17.24 -0.74 17.78
CA ASN A 97 -16.13 -1.39 17.06
C ASN A 97 -15.88 -0.76 15.68
N GLN A 98 -16.95 -0.53 14.90
CA GLN A 98 -16.86 0.11 13.58
C GLN A 98 -16.32 1.53 13.67
N ALA A 99 -16.71 2.29 14.69
CA ALA A 99 -16.23 3.66 14.90
C ALA A 99 -14.78 3.72 15.36
N GLN A 100 -14.33 2.80 16.22
CA GLN A 100 -12.92 2.68 16.59
C GLN A 100 -12.04 2.39 15.37
N TYR A 101 -12.43 1.40 14.56
CA TYR A 101 -11.67 1.01 13.37
C TYR A 101 -11.65 2.13 12.32
N GLY A 102 -12.81 2.76 12.07
CA GLY A 102 -12.92 3.90 11.17
C GLY A 102 -12.07 5.09 11.63
N TYR A 103 -12.10 5.44 12.92
CA TYR A 103 -11.32 6.55 13.45
C TYR A 103 -9.81 6.33 13.26
N ALA A 104 -9.34 5.10 13.50
CA ALA A 104 -7.93 4.77 13.41
C ALA A 104 -7.37 4.86 11.98
N LEU A 105 -8.19 4.67 10.95
CA LEU A 105 -7.73 4.46 9.56
C LEU A 105 -8.36 5.40 8.52
N ASN A 106 -9.34 6.21 8.90
CA ASN A 106 -9.92 7.19 8.00
C ASN A 106 -8.98 8.38 7.80
N VAL A 107 -8.84 8.86 6.56
CA VAL A 107 -7.92 9.96 6.20
C VAL A 107 -8.05 11.23 7.05
N SER A 108 -9.25 11.55 7.55
CA SER A 108 -9.48 12.80 8.29
C SER A 108 -9.24 12.68 9.79
N THR A 109 -9.05 11.47 10.31
CA THR A 109 -8.89 11.21 11.75
C THR A 109 -7.60 10.45 12.07
N SER A 110 -7.10 9.62 11.17
CA SER A 110 -5.86 8.88 11.31
C SER A 110 -4.64 9.82 11.24
N PRO A 111 -3.59 9.57 12.04
CA PRO A 111 -2.33 10.32 11.91
C PRO A 111 -1.65 10.04 10.56
N SER A 112 -0.91 11.02 10.03
CA SER A 112 -0.17 10.90 8.77
C SER A 112 0.90 9.80 8.78
N SER A 113 1.40 9.42 9.95
CA SER A 113 2.33 8.30 10.10
C SER A 113 1.72 6.95 9.71
N LEU A 114 0.38 6.86 9.62
CA LEU A 114 -0.36 5.69 9.14
C LEU A 114 -0.89 5.86 7.71
N ILE A 115 -0.34 6.79 6.91
CA ILE A 115 -0.78 7.05 5.53
C ILE A 115 -0.91 5.78 4.67
N ALA A 116 -0.01 4.80 4.84
CA ALA A 116 -0.05 3.51 4.13
C ALA A 116 -1.22 2.61 4.55
N ALA A 117 -1.83 2.86 5.71
CA ALA A 117 -3.00 2.13 6.21
C ALA A 117 -4.33 2.86 5.96
N GLN A 118 -4.29 4.08 5.41
CA GLN A 118 -5.47 4.92 5.30
C GLN A 118 -6.37 4.61 4.10
N ALA A 119 -7.66 4.91 4.27
CA ALA A 119 -8.69 4.97 3.23
C ALA A 119 -9.71 6.08 3.53
N HIS A 120 -10.51 6.47 2.54
CA HIS A 120 -11.64 7.38 2.77
C HIS A 120 -12.87 6.58 3.21
N LEU A 121 -13.02 6.40 4.52
CA LEU A 121 -14.00 5.52 5.17
C LEU A 121 -15.30 6.22 5.59
N GLY A 122 -15.38 7.55 5.48
CA GLY A 122 -16.57 8.35 5.81
C GLY A 122 -16.22 9.69 6.46
N THR A 123 -17.21 10.31 7.11
CA THR A 123 -17.04 11.62 7.74
C THR A 123 -16.50 11.58 9.17
N GLY A 124 -16.49 10.42 9.83
CA GLY A 124 -15.96 10.28 11.20
C GLY A 124 -16.93 9.67 12.21
N VAL A 125 -16.61 9.84 13.50
CA VAL A 125 -17.43 9.39 14.63
C VAL A 125 -18.74 10.19 14.69
N SER A 126 -19.87 9.48 14.76
CA SER A 126 -21.22 10.06 14.88
C SER A 126 -21.44 10.65 16.27
N LYS A 127 -22.11 11.81 16.37
CA LYS A 127 -22.44 12.45 17.65
C LYS A 127 -23.68 11.88 18.34
N LYS A 128 -24.25 10.79 17.83
CA LYS A 128 -25.51 10.21 18.32
C LYS A 128 -25.28 9.14 19.38
N GLY A 129 -26.11 9.15 20.42
CA GLY A 129 -26.16 8.10 21.46
C GLY A 129 -25.02 8.18 22.48
N PRO A 130 -25.09 7.38 23.56
CA PRO A 130 -24.06 7.33 24.60
C PRO A 130 -22.81 6.54 24.19
N ILE A 131 -22.93 5.66 23.19
CA ILE A 131 -21.83 4.98 22.51
C ILE A 131 -21.89 5.39 21.04
N HIS A 132 -20.84 6.05 20.59
CA HIS A 132 -20.82 6.74 19.31
C HIS A 132 -20.48 5.78 18.16
N GLY A 133 -21.37 5.67 17.17
CA GLY A 133 -21.16 4.87 15.94
C GLY A 133 -20.33 5.59 14.87
N TRP A 134 -20.13 4.94 13.72
CA TRP A 134 -19.40 5.52 12.58
C TRP A 134 -20.36 6.17 11.58
N ASN A 135 -20.02 7.35 11.06
CA ASN A 135 -20.72 7.97 9.94
C ASN A 135 -19.96 7.71 8.64
N GLY A 136 -20.42 6.72 7.87
CA GLY A 136 -19.86 6.33 6.58
C GLY A 136 -20.29 7.21 5.39
N ALA A 137 -21.02 8.31 5.61
CA ALA A 137 -21.46 9.17 4.51
C ALA A 137 -20.28 9.70 3.69
N GLY A 138 -20.40 9.69 2.36
CA GLY A 138 -19.36 10.16 1.46
C GLY A 138 -18.10 9.29 1.40
N ALA A 139 -18.08 8.11 2.03
CA ALA A 139 -16.96 7.18 1.93
C ALA A 139 -16.71 6.79 0.46
N LEU A 140 -15.45 6.87 0.03
CA LEU A 140 -15.02 6.28 -1.24
C LEU A 140 -14.91 4.76 -1.10
N THR A 141 -14.37 4.32 0.05
CA THR A 141 -14.25 2.92 0.44
C THR A 141 -15.20 2.65 1.61
N PRO A 142 -16.34 1.98 1.39
CA PRO A 142 -17.24 1.62 2.47
C PRO A 142 -16.50 0.84 3.56
N ILE A 143 -16.65 1.26 4.82
CA ILE A 143 -15.89 0.68 5.94
C ILE A 143 -16.13 -0.83 6.12
N SER A 144 -17.31 -1.34 5.78
CA SER A 144 -17.57 -2.79 5.80
C SER A 144 -16.70 -3.53 4.79
N ARG A 145 -16.53 -2.98 3.58
CA ARG A 145 -15.66 -3.53 2.53
C ARG A 145 -14.20 -3.46 2.94
N PHE A 146 -13.79 -2.36 3.56
CA PHE A 146 -12.45 -2.21 4.14
C PHE A 146 -12.19 -3.24 5.24
N ALA A 147 -13.14 -3.42 6.15
CA ALA A 147 -13.07 -4.42 7.21
C ALA A 147 -13.04 -5.86 6.66
N THR A 148 -13.81 -6.16 5.61
CA THR A 148 -13.74 -7.46 4.91
C THR A 148 -12.35 -7.68 4.31
N MET A 149 -11.79 -6.68 3.63
CA MET A 149 -10.46 -6.78 3.02
C MET A 149 -9.39 -7.14 4.04
N PHE A 150 -9.37 -6.46 5.20
CA PHE A 150 -8.36 -6.69 6.22
C PHE A 150 -8.64 -7.86 7.16
N SER A 151 -9.89 -8.26 7.35
CA SER A 151 -10.20 -9.45 8.18
C SER A 151 -10.13 -10.75 7.41
N GLY A 152 -10.25 -10.71 6.08
CA GLY A 152 -10.39 -11.89 5.22
C GLY A 152 -11.74 -12.61 5.35
N TYR A 153 -12.57 -12.25 6.33
CA TYR A 153 -13.83 -12.94 6.62
C TYR A 153 -14.83 -12.84 5.45
N PRO A 154 -15.55 -13.93 5.10
CA PRO A 154 -15.59 -15.24 5.77
C PRO A 154 -14.61 -16.28 5.22
N LEU A 155 -13.65 -15.86 4.40
CA LEU A 155 -12.72 -16.75 3.72
C LEU A 155 -11.49 -17.04 4.60
N LEU A 156 -10.93 -18.24 4.48
CA LEU A 156 -9.74 -18.66 5.23
C LEU A 156 -8.46 -18.28 4.49
N GLY A 157 -7.50 -17.68 5.20
CA GLY A 157 -6.15 -17.41 4.69
C GLY A 157 -6.08 -16.30 3.62
N VAL A 158 -7.01 -15.35 3.65
CA VAL A 158 -7.07 -14.24 2.68
C VAL A 158 -7.21 -12.87 3.35
N ASP A 159 -6.79 -12.73 4.61
CA ASP A 159 -6.74 -11.42 5.24
C ASP A 159 -5.70 -10.52 4.55
N GLY A 160 -6.11 -9.30 4.23
CA GLY A 160 -5.22 -8.28 3.66
C GLY A 160 -4.35 -7.59 4.70
N THR A 161 -4.33 -8.07 5.95
CA THR A 161 -3.53 -7.49 7.02
C THR A 161 -2.06 -7.81 6.82
N GLU A 162 -1.25 -6.76 6.82
CA GLU A 162 0.18 -6.91 6.89
C GLU A 162 0.64 -7.15 8.33
N TRP A 163 0.93 -8.41 8.64
CA TRP A 163 1.39 -8.80 9.98
C TRP A 163 2.86 -8.47 10.22
N TYR A 164 3.68 -8.63 9.19
CA TYR A 164 5.12 -8.49 9.23
C TYR A 164 5.61 -7.97 7.87
N PHE A 165 5.90 -6.67 7.76
CA PHE A 165 6.60 -6.12 6.59
C PHE A 165 8.11 -6.17 6.86
N PRO A 166 8.91 -6.90 6.06
CA PRO A 166 10.37 -6.92 6.24
C PRO A 166 10.98 -5.55 5.94
N GLN A 167 11.69 -4.95 6.90
CA GLN A 167 12.42 -3.69 6.68
C GLN A 167 13.40 -3.85 5.50
N ARG A 168 14.02 -5.02 5.38
CA ARG A 168 14.92 -5.35 4.27
C ARG A 168 14.27 -5.18 2.89
N LEU A 169 12.97 -5.45 2.76
CA LEU A 169 12.27 -5.25 1.49
C LEU A 169 12.23 -3.77 1.12
N THR A 170 11.96 -2.86 2.07
CA THR A 170 12.03 -1.41 1.84
C THR A 170 13.43 -1.01 1.39
N ASP A 171 14.45 -1.49 2.10
CA ASP A 171 15.84 -1.12 1.82
C ASP A 171 16.30 -1.61 0.44
N ASP A 172 15.91 -2.82 0.06
CA ASP A 172 16.23 -3.39 -1.25
C ASP A 172 15.48 -2.65 -2.38
N THR A 173 14.20 -2.32 -2.18
CA THR A 173 13.40 -1.59 -3.18
C THR A 173 13.94 -0.18 -3.47
N ALA A 174 14.55 0.47 -2.46
CA ALA A 174 15.19 1.78 -2.64
C ALA A 174 16.40 1.75 -3.59
N ALA A 175 17.03 0.58 -3.79
CA ALA A 175 18.17 0.42 -4.68
C ALA A 175 17.79 -0.06 -6.10
N VAL A 176 16.50 -0.23 -6.40
CA VAL A 176 16.04 -0.67 -7.73
C VAL A 176 16.33 0.38 -8.80
N ASP A 177 16.13 1.68 -8.50
CA ASP A 177 16.43 2.82 -9.39
C ASP A 177 15.92 2.64 -10.84
N ASN A 178 14.65 2.24 -10.99
CA ASN A 178 14.04 1.87 -12.28
C ASN A 178 14.80 0.80 -13.07
N GLY A 179 15.61 -0.03 -12.41
CA GLY A 179 16.43 -1.03 -13.06
C GLY A 179 17.78 -0.51 -13.56
N ASN A 180 18.27 0.62 -13.03
CA ASN A 180 19.60 1.14 -13.32
C ASN A 180 20.65 0.55 -12.36
N ALA A 181 21.74 0.06 -12.94
CA ALA A 181 22.87 -0.44 -12.15
C ALA A 181 23.46 0.67 -11.28
N ASN A 182 23.59 0.40 -9.99
CA ASN A 182 24.15 1.34 -9.02
C ASN A 182 24.97 0.60 -7.94
N PRO A 183 25.88 1.31 -7.24
CA PRO A 183 26.77 0.67 -6.26
C PRO A 183 26.06 0.03 -5.06
N ALA A 184 24.88 0.51 -4.66
CA ALA A 184 24.15 -0.06 -3.53
C ALA A 184 23.63 -1.46 -3.83
N GLN A 185 23.26 -1.78 -5.08
CA GLN A 185 22.80 -3.12 -5.44
C GLN A 185 23.83 -4.20 -5.10
N SER A 186 25.13 -3.95 -5.32
CA SER A 186 26.18 -4.90 -4.97
C SER A 186 26.25 -5.16 -3.45
N VAL A 187 26.11 -4.10 -2.65
CA VAL A 187 26.08 -4.21 -1.18
C VAL A 187 24.85 -4.98 -0.70
N LEU A 188 23.70 -4.73 -1.33
CA LEU A 188 22.42 -5.35 -0.97
C LEU A 188 22.19 -6.72 -1.63
N GLY A 189 23.10 -7.18 -2.49
CA GLY A 189 22.97 -8.46 -3.19
C GLY A 189 21.85 -8.49 -4.25
N LEU A 190 21.60 -7.34 -4.89
CA LEU A 190 20.56 -7.16 -5.91
C LEU A 190 21.15 -7.14 -7.32
N ASP A 191 20.35 -7.53 -8.30
CA ASP A 191 20.65 -7.41 -9.73
C ASP A 191 19.42 -6.87 -10.49
N ALA A 192 19.00 -5.67 -10.12
CA ALA A 192 17.92 -4.94 -10.76
C ALA A 192 18.53 -3.98 -11.80
N THR A 193 19.05 -4.54 -12.89
CA THR A 193 19.89 -3.81 -13.87
C THR A 193 19.32 -3.79 -15.28
N MET A 194 18.11 -4.34 -15.47
CA MET A 194 17.50 -4.57 -16.78
C MET A 194 16.56 -3.43 -17.23
N GLY A 195 16.61 -2.27 -16.57
CA GLY A 195 15.71 -1.13 -16.86
C GLY A 195 15.77 -0.66 -18.31
N HIS A 196 16.95 -0.67 -18.94
CA HIS A 196 17.11 -0.31 -20.36
C HIS A 196 16.77 -1.42 -21.35
N ALA A 197 16.61 -2.65 -20.88
CA ALA A 197 16.42 -3.85 -21.70
C ALA A 197 14.95 -4.32 -21.74
N LEU A 198 14.01 -3.46 -21.34
CA LEU A 198 12.59 -3.77 -21.43
C LEU A 198 12.09 -3.73 -22.88
N PRO A 199 11.10 -4.57 -23.25
CA PRO A 199 10.49 -4.54 -24.56
C PRO A 199 9.86 -3.19 -24.86
N LYS A 200 10.09 -2.64 -26.06
CA LYS A 200 9.42 -1.41 -26.51
C LYS A 200 7.90 -1.58 -26.63
N SER A 201 7.44 -2.82 -26.78
CA SER A 201 6.02 -3.20 -26.79
C SER A 201 5.39 -3.23 -25.40
N LEU A 202 6.16 -3.11 -24.32
CA LEU A 202 5.68 -3.17 -22.95
C LEU A 202 4.61 -2.10 -22.71
N LEU A 203 3.48 -2.51 -22.15
CA LEU A 203 2.42 -1.60 -21.71
C LEU A 203 2.62 -1.28 -20.23
N ILE A 204 2.46 -0.02 -19.83
CA ILE A 204 2.62 0.40 -18.44
C ILE A 204 1.36 1.12 -17.97
N TYR A 205 0.78 0.68 -16.86
CA TYR A 205 -0.30 1.38 -16.17
C TYR A 205 0.17 1.86 -14.81
N ALA A 206 0.17 3.18 -14.58
CA ALA A 206 0.54 3.78 -13.32
C ALA A 206 -0.64 4.53 -12.69
N PHE A 207 -0.96 4.20 -11.44
CA PHE A 207 -1.98 4.86 -10.64
C PHE A 207 -1.37 5.43 -9.37
N GLY A 208 -1.30 6.76 -9.25
CA GLY A 208 -0.82 7.43 -8.04
C GLY A 208 -1.98 7.78 -7.12
N ALA A 209 -2.02 7.19 -5.91
CA ALA A 209 -2.91 7.62 -4.83
C ALA A 209 -2.12 8.50 -3.84
N ARG A 210 -2.57 8.65 -2.60
CA ARG A 210 -2.02 9.68 -1.70
C ARG A 210 -0.56 9.42 -1.29
N LEU A 211 -0.12 8.16 -1.20
CA LEU A 211 1.21 7.84 -0.68
C LEU A 211 2.31 8.15 -1.70
N GLY A 212 2.22 7.60 -2.90
CA GLY A 212 3.20 7.80 -3.96
C GLY A 212 2.84 8.94 -4.92
N GLY A 213 1.54 9.12 -5.21
CA GLY A 213 1.03 10.25 -5.98
C GLY A 213 1.72 10.46 -7.34
N GLN A 214 2.11 11.71 -7.61
CA GLN A 214 2.77 12.07 -8.88
C GLN A 214 4.10 11.35 -9.10
N ALA A 215 4.82 10.96 -8.02
CA ALA A 215 6.10 10.27 -8.16
C ALA A 215 5.93 8.95 -8.93
N VAL A 216 4.87 8.18 -8.64
CA VAL A 216 4.55 6.92 -9.33
C VAL A 216 4.40 7.09 -10.84
N LEU A 217 3.82 8.22 -11.28
CA LEU A 217 3.67 8.51 -12.70
C LEU A 217 5.00 8.93 -13.32
N ASN A 218 5.79 9.74 -12.60
CA ASN A 218 7.10 10.17 -13.06
C ASN A 218 8.04 8.99 -13.24
N ASP A 219 8.03 8.03 -12.31
CA ASP A 219 8.85 6.81 -12.37
C ASP A 219 8.47 5.97 -13.60
N ALA A 220 7.16 5.78 -13.83
CA ALA A 220 6.67 5.08 -15.01
C ALA A 220 7.10 5.75 -16.33
N GLN A 221 7.06 7.09 -16.38
CA GLN A 221 7.50 7.86 -17.54
C GLN A 221 9.01 7.77 -17.74
N LEU A 222 9.79 7.81 -16.66
CA LEU A 222 11.24 7.68 -16.71
C LEU A 222 11.65 6.29 -17.21
N LEU A 223 11.04 5.24 -16.65
CA LEU A 223 11.25 3.87 -17.11
C LEU A 223 10.91 3.74 -18.60
N ALA A 224 9.75 4.26 -19.02
CA ALA A 224 9.36 4.19 -20.42
C ALA A 224 10.37 4.90 -21.35
N SER A 225 10.79 6.10 -20.96
CA SER A 225 11.79 6.88 -21.69
C SER A 225 13.13 6.13 -21.80
N GLN A 226 13.63 5.60 -20.67
CA GLN A 226 14.94 4.93 -20.64
C GLN A 226 14.98 3.63 -21.45
N SER A 227 13.85 2.90 -21.53
CA SER A 227 13.74 1.65 -22.29
C SER A 227 13.31 1.88 -23.74
N GLY A 228 12.99 3.11 -24.13
CA GLY A 228 12.44 3.42 -25.47
C GLY A 228 11.02 2.88 -25.68
N ILE A 229 10.23 2.76 -24.62
CA ILE A 229 8.81 2.43 -24.68
C ILE A 229 8.04 3.67 -25.12
N PRO A 230 7.20 3.60 -26.17
CA PRO A 230 6.42 4.74 -26.63
C PRO A 230 5.48 5.28 -25.56
N ALA A 231 5.31 6.61 -25.50
CA ALA A 231 4.37 7.23 -24.57
C ALA A 231 2.92 6.77 -24.77
N SER A 232 2.55 6.32 -25.97
CA SER A 232 1.24 5.72 -26.27
C SER A 232 0.99 4.37 -25.56
N HIS A 233 2.02 3.78 -24.99
CA HIS A 233 1.95 2.54 -24.20
C HIS A 233 1.75 2.81 -22.70
N LEU A 234 1.79 4.08 -22.28
CA LEU A 234 1.55 4.49 -20.91
C LEU A 234 0.07 4.81 -20.68
N THR A 235 -0.48 4.29 -19.59
CA THR A 235 -1.72 4.75 -18.99
C THR A 235 -1.37 5.36 -17.65
N LEU A 236 -1.51 6.68 -17.50
CA LEU A 236 -1.08 7.40 -16.29
C LEU A 236 -2.29 8.05 -15.63
N VAL A 237 -2.53 7.74 -14.35
CA VAL A 237 -3.70 8.21 -13.61
C VAL A 237 -3.29 8.74 -12.26
N ASN A 238 -3.29 10.08 -12.10
CA ASN A 238 -3.07 10.70 -10.80
C ASN A 238 -4.42 10.88 -10.07
N ARG A 239 -4.50 10.34 -8.85
CA ARG A 239 -5.61 10.46 -7.92
C ARG A 239 -5.14 10.84 -6.51
N GLN A 240 -3.92 11.34 -6.34
CA GLN A 240 -3.33 11.66 -5.03
C GLN A 240 -4.19 12.57 -4.14
N SER A 241 -5.01 13.44 -4.74
CA SER A 241 -5.90 14.35 -4.02
C SER A 241 -7.27 13.75 -3.66
N THR A 242 -7.60 12.57 -4.18
CA THR A 242 -8.95 11.98 -4.09
C THR A 242 -8.96 10.51 -3.65
N TYR A 243 -7.82 9.82 -3.69
CA TYR A 243 -7.65 8.44 -3.26
C TYR A 243 -6.53 8.41 -2.22
N ALA A 244 -6.79 7.78 -1.08
CA ALA A 244 -5.77 7.34 -0.13
C ALA A 244 -5.18 5.99 -0.56
N HIS A 245 -4.13 5.56 0.13
CA HIS A 245 -3.32 4.42 -0.27
C HIS A 245 -4.14 3.14 -0.53
N ASN A 246 -5.12 2.86 0.32
CA ASN A 246 -5.92 1.63 0.22
C ASN A 246 -7.22 1.77 -0.57
N ASP A 247 -7.60 2.98 -1.00
CA ASP A 247 -8.82 3.16 -1.80
C ASP A 247 -8.80 2.40 -3.15
N PRO A 248 -7.67 2.25 -3.87
CA PRO A 248 -7.61 1.40 -5.07
C PRO A 248 -8.12 -0.02 -4.84
N ASN A 249 -7.93 -0.57 -3.63
CA ASN A 249 -8.34 -1.93 -3.28
C ASN A 249 -9.81 -2.01 -2.83
N GLY A 250 -10.35 -0.91 -2.30
CA GLY A 250 -11.63 -0.90 -1.59
C GLY A 250 -12.74 -0.03 -2.19
N ALA A 251 -12.44 0.89 -3.11
CA ALA A 251 -13.42 1.90 -3.55
C ALA A 251 -14.66 1.26 -4.20
N TYR A 252 -15.84 1.78 -3.88
CA TYR A 252 -17.14 1.26 -4.34
C TYR A 252 -18.22 2.36 -4.33
N PRO A 253 -19.19 2.37 -5.26
CA PRO A 253 -19.38 1.45 -6.39
C PRO A 253 -18.45 1.72 -7.58
N ASN A 254 -17.84 2.91 -7.62
CA ASN A 254 -16.96 3.31 -8.71
C ASN A 254 -15.51 3.31 -8.23
N ASN A 255 -14.69 2.47 -8.84
CA ASN A 255 -13.27 2.38 -8.53
C ASN A 255 -12.45 2.83 -9.75
N ALA A 256 -11.80 3.99 -9.63
CA ALA A 256 -11.05 4.60 -10.72
C ALA A 256 -9.81 3.79 -11.13
N PHE A 257 -9.24 3.01 -10.20
CA PHE A 257 -8.15 2.10 -10.50
C PHE A 257 -8.64 0.95 -11.39
N PHE A 258 -9.66 0.20 -10.95
CA PHE A 258 -10.19 -0.92 -11.76
C PHE A 258 -10.83 -0.47 -13.08
N ALA A 259 -11.43 0.72 -13.13
CA ALA A 259 -11.99 1.29 -14.38
C ALA A 259 -10.93 1.46 -15.49
N ARG A 260 -9.63 1.53 -15.13
CA ARG A 260 -8.52 1.63 -16.08
C ARG A 260 -7.71 0.35 -16.16
N LEU A 261 -7.61 -0.41 -15.07
CA LEU A 261 -6.96 -1.72 -15.06
C LEU A 261 -7.61 -2.71 -16.03
N ILE A 262 -8.95 -2.82 -16.03
CA ILE A 262 -9.63 -3.85 -16.83
C ILE A 262 -9.40 -3.66 -18.34
N PRO A 263 -9.59 -2.46 -18.93
CA PRO A 263 -9.22 -2.23 -20.33
C PRO A 263 -7.72 -2.41 -20.61
N PHE A 264 -6.85 -2.03 -19.67
CA PHE A 264 -5.41 -2.24 -19.79
C PHE A 264 -5.05 -3.73 -19.91
N LEU A 265 -5.61 -4.57 -19.05
CA LEU A 265 -5.40 -6.02 -19.10
C LEU A 265 -5.92 -6.62 -20.42
N GLY A 266 -7.04 -6.11 -20.94
CA GLY A 266 -7.54 -6.49 -22.26
C GLY A 266 -6.56 -6.16 -23.40
N ARG A 267 -5.84 -5.04 -23.32
CA ARG A 267 -4.77 -4.71 -24.27
C ARG A 267 -3.58 -5.66 -24.13
N VAL A 268 -3.12 -5.91 -22.90
CA VAL A 268 -2.00 -6.82 -22.62
C VAL A 268 -2.27 -8.22 -23.20
N ALA A 269 -3.45 -8.77 -22.93
CA ALA A 269 -3.85 -10.10 -23.45
C ALA A 269 -3.97 -10.16 -24.99
N GLY A 270 -4.22 -9.03 -25.65
CA GLY A 270 -4.24 -8.94 -27.11
C GLY A 270 -2.88 -8.65 -27.76
N HIS A 271 -1.84 -8.34 -26.97
CA HIS A 271 -0.47 -8.06 -27.43
C HIS A 271 0.49 -9.24 -27.23
N SER A 272 0.08 -10.25 -26.45
CA SER A 272 0.82 -11.48 -26.15
C SER A 272 0.56 -12.59 -27.18
#